data_AF-A0A3D4NU12-F1
#
_entry.id   AF-A0A3D4NU12-F1
#
_cell.length_a   1.000
_cell.length_b   1.000
_cell.length_c   1.000
_cell.angle_alpha   90.00
_cell.angle_beta   90.00
_cell.angle_gamma   90.00
#
_symmetry.space_group_name_H-M   'P 1'
#
loop_
_entity.id
_entity.type
_entity.pdbx_description
1 polymer ?
#
loop_
_entity_poly.entity_id
_entity_poly.type
_entity_poly.pdbx_seq_one_letter_code
_entity_poly.pdbx_strand_id
1 'polypeptide(L)'
;MTTTAPSTPAVQLLEVSPEYAGQRIDNFLLARLKGVPKTLIYRILRKGEVRVNKGRIKPEYKLQAGDIVRVPPVRVPERDEPVPLAQGLLQRLEASI
;
A
#
# COMPACT_ATOMS: atom_id res chain seq x y z
N MET A 1 -8.15 -11.57 35.90
CA MET A 1 -7.91 -10.19 35.46
C MET A 1 -6.95 -10.22 34.28
N THR A 2 -7.47 -10.16 33.05
CA THR A 2 -6.70 -10.16 31.81
C THR A 2 -6.54 -8.70 31.37
N THR A 3 -5.34 -8.14 31.47
CA THR A 3 -5.07 -6.80 30.93
C THR A 3 -4.50 -6.92 29.52
N THR A 4 -5.20 -6.33 28.56
CA THR A 4 -4.92 -6.27 27.13
C THR A 4 -3.67 -5.42 26.89
N ALA A 5 -2.65 -5.98 26.23
CA ALA A 5 -1.46 -5.23 25.82
C ALA A 5 -1.85 -4.17 24.77
N PRO A 6 -1.29 -2.94 24.84
CA PRO A 6 -1.51 -1.93 23.81
C PRO A 6 -0.75 -2.34 22.55
N SER A 7 -1.47 -2.74 21.50
CA SER A 7 -0.91 -2.94 20.17
C SER A 7 -0.53 -1.58 19.58
N THR A 8 0.72 -1.16 19.81
CA THR A 8 1.30 0.05 19.21
C THR A 8 1.08 -0.01 17.71
N PRO A 9 0.57 1.07 17.09
CA PRO A 9 0.37 1.10 15.65
C PRO A 9 1.76 0.95 14.98
N ALA A 10 2.00 -0.21 14.37
CA ALA A 10 3.30 -0.57 13.81
C ALA A 10 3.49 0.03 12.43
N VAL A 11 4.70 0.51 12.15
CA VAL A 11 5.10 1.02 10.84
C VAL A 11 5.09 -0.13 9.83
N GLN A 12 4.48 0.08 8.66
CA GLN A 12 4.45 -0.92 7.59
C GLN A 12 5.60 -0.67 6.61
N LEU A 13 6.22 -1.75 6.16
CA LEU A 13 7.21 -1.76 5.07
C LEU A 13 6.59 -2.49 3.90
N LEU A 14 6.40 -1.79 2.78
CA LEU A 14 5.82 -2.34 1.56
C LEU A 14 6.92 -2.45 0.51
N GLU A 15 7.11 -3.64 -0.03
CA GLU A 15 7.98 -3.87 -1.17
C GLU A 15 7.21 -3.61 -2.48
N VAL A 16 7.83 -2.89 -3.41
CA VAL A 16 7.24 -2.58 -4.70
C VAL A 16 7.53 -3.71 -5.68
N SER A 17 6.47 -4.43 -6.05
CA SER A 17 6.52 -5.44 -7.10
C SER A 17 6.77 -4.81 -8.49
N PRO A 18 7.35 -5.55 -9.46
CA PRO A 18 7.64 -5.04 -10.80
C PRO A 18 6.42 -4.49 -11.55
N GLU A 19 5.23 -4.99 -11.24
CA GLU A 19 3.94 -4.53 -11.79
C GLU A 19 3.59 -3.07 -11.43
N TYR A 20 4.16 -2.55 -10.33
CA TYR A 20 3.99 -1.15 -9.90
C TYR A 20 5.18 -0.25 -10.30
N ALA A 21 6.21 -0.82 -10.95
CA ALA A 21 7.35 -0.04 -11.42
C ALA A 21 6.92 1.00 -12.46
N GLY A 22 7.45 2.22 -12.35
CA GLY A 22 7.06 3.35 -13.19
C GLY A 22 5.78 4.07 -12.72
N GLN A 23 5.01 3.50 -11.78
CA GLN A 23 3.88 4.18 -11.17
C GLN A 23 4.37 5.28 -10.23
N ARG A 24 3.62 6.39 -10.16
CA ARG A 24 3.89 7.42 -9.16
C ARG A 24 3.54 6.92 -7.75
N ILE A 25 4.36 7.28 -6.77
CA ILE A 25 4.15 6.95 -5.36
C ILE A 25 2.79 7.43 -4.83
N ASP A 26 2.28 8.58 -5.28
CA ASP A 26 0.99 9.10 -4.83
C ASP A 26 -0.16 8.17 -5.26
N ASN A 27 -0.13 7.69 -6.51
CA ASN A 27 -1.08 6.71 -7.03
C ASN A 27 -0.95 5.35 -6.32
N PHE A 28 0.28 4.89 -6.06
CA PHE A 28 0.52 3.66 -5.31
C PHE A 28 -0.07 3.74 -3.89
N LEU A 29 0.17 4.85 -3.19
CA LEU A 29 -0.38 5.09 -1.85
C LEU A 29 -1.90 5.26 -1.87
N LEU A 30 -2.48 5.89 -2.90
CA LEU A 30 -3.93 5.98 -3.06
C LEU A 30 -4.58 4.60 -3.26
N ALA A 31 -3.94 3.74 -4.06
CA ALA A 31 -4.43 2.38 -4.30
C ALA A 31 -4.32 1.49 -3.05
N ARG A 32 -3.23 1.63 -2.29
CA ARG A 32 -3.00 0.86 -1.07
C ARG A 32 -3.80 1.37 0.12
N LEU A 33 -3.90 2.69 0.28
CA LEU A 33 -4.59 3.35 1.38
C LEU A 33 -6.03 3.72 0.98
N LYS A 34 -6.86 2.70 0.78
CA LYS A 34 -8.28 2.88 0.42
C LYS A 34 -9.01 3.66 1.51
N GLY A 35 -9.73 4.71 1.11
CA GLY A 35 -10.47 5.58 2.03
C GLY A 35 -9.65 6.75 2.61
N VAL A 36 -8.35 6.84 2.32
CA VAL A 36 -7.54 7.99 2.73
C VAL A 36 -7.71 9.14 1.73
N PRO A 37 -8.10 10.36 2.15
CA PRO A 37 -8.21 11.50 1.27
C PRO A 37 -6.87 11.86 0.63
N LYS A 38 -6.89 12.25 -0.65
CA LYS A 38 -5.71 12.70 -1.41
C LYS A 38 -4.89 13.75 -0.64
N THR A 39 -5.55 14.74 -0.03
CA THR A 39 -4.92 15.79 0.78
C THR A 39 -4.09 15.24 1.95
N LEU A 40 -4.57 14.18 2.61
CA LEU A 40 -3.85 13.53 3.70
C LEU A 40 -2.57 12.84 3.19
N ILE A 41 -2.64 12.17 2.03
CA ILE A 41 -1.49 11.53 1.37
C ILE A 41 -0.41 12.56 1.03
N TYR A 42 -0.79 13.70 0.43
CA TYR A 42 0.18 14.78 0.17
C TYR A 42 0.77 15.34 1.47
N ARG A 43 -0.02 15.45 2.55
CA ARG A 43 0.47 15.94 3.84
C ARG A 43 1.52 15.00 4.44
N ILE A 44 1.27 13.70 4.48
CA ILE A 44 2.23 12.72 5.04
C ILE A 44 3.50 12.61 4.18
N LEU A 45 3.38 12.71 2.86
CA LEU A 45 4.53 12.77 1.93
C LEU A 45 5.36 14.04 2.16
N ARG A 46 4.72 15.22 2.20
CA ARG A 46 5.41 16.51 2.41
C ARG A 46 6.02 16.64 3.82
N LYS A 47 5.44 15.99 4.82
CA LYS A 47 5.99 15.91 6.17
C LYS A 47 7.13 14.89 6.27
N GLY A 48 7.25 13.99 5.30
CA GLY A 48 8.32 12.99 5.23
C GLY A 48 8.08 11.80 6.16
N GLU A 49 6.81 11.54 6.48
CA GLU A 49 6.42 10.36 7.25
C GLU A 49 6.51 9.09 6.40
N VAL A 50 6.25 9.21 5.09
CA VAL A 50 6.49 8.15 4.10
C VAL A 50 7.92 8.27 3.58
N ARG A 51 8.65 7.15 3.59
CA ARG A 51 10.04 7.08 3.09
C ARG A 51 10.19 5.93 2.10
N VAL A 52 10.96 6.15 1.04
CA VAL A 52 11.32 5.10 0.08
C VAL A 52 12.82 4.87 0.19
N ASN A 53 13.25 3.62 0.37
CA ASN A 53 14.67 3.27 0.53
C ASN A 53 15.39 4.13 1.59
N LYS A 54 14.70 4.40 2.71
CA LYS A 54 15.13 5.29 3.82
C LYS A 54 15.24 6.78 3.46
N GLY A 55 15.04 7.18 2.20
CA GLY A 55 15.04 8.54 1.70
C GLY A 55 13.68 9.25 1.73
N ARG A 56 13.71 10.59 1.78
CA ARG A 56 12.53 11.44 1.55
C ARG A 56 12.35 11.61 0.04
N ILE A 57 11.13 11.42 -0.43
CA ILE A 57 10.78 11.46 -1.86
C ILE A 57 9.67 12.45 -2.15
N LYS A 58 9.64 12.94 -3.39
CA LYS A 58 8.58 13.82 -3.88
C LYS A 58 7.34 12.99 -4.28
N PRO A 59 6.13 13.56 -4.25
CA PRO A 59 4.93 12.87 -4.72
C PRO A 59 4.97 12.45 -6.20
N GLU A 60 5.78 13.12 -7.03
CA GLU A 60 5.99 12.74 -8.43
C GLU A 60 6.99 11.59 -8.63
N TYR A 61 7.57 11.07 -7.55
CA TYR A 61 8.55 9.99 -7.62
C TYR A 61 7.92 8.76 -8.29
N LYS A 62 8.58 8.26 -9.33
CA LYS A 62 8.23 7.01 -10.01
C LYS A 62 8.91 5.87 -9.26
N LEU A 63 8.11 4.95 -8.76
CA LEU A 63 8.56 3.75 -8.06
C LEU A 63 9.38 2.86 -8.99
N GLN A 64 10.35 2.16 -8.43
CA GLN A 64 11.13 1.12 -9.09
C GLN A 64 10.83 -0.24 -8.47
N ALA A 65 10.98 -1.30 -9.26
CA ALA A 65 10.85 -2.65 -8.75
C ALA A 65 11.89 -2.89 -7.64
N GLY A 66 11.47 -3.45 -6.51
CA GLY A 66 12.33 -3.67 -5.34
C GLY A 66 12.47 -2.46 -4.41
N ASP A 67 11.77 -1.36 -4.67
CA ASP A 67 11.72 -0.24 -3.73
C ASP A 67 11.04 -0.66 -2.42
N ILE A 68 11.57 -0.17 -1.29
CA ILE A 68 10.98 -0.39 0.03
C ILE A 68 10.33 0.90 0.51
N VAL A 69 8.99 0.92 0.53
CA VAL A 69 8.17 2.04 0.99
C VAL A 69 7.78 1.84 2.45
N ARG A 70 8.31 2.69 3.33
CA ARG A 70 7.92 2.79 4.72
C ARG A 70 6.69 3.70 4.84
N VAL A 71 5.60 3.17 5.36
CA VAL A 71 4.34 3.89 5.56
C VAL A 71 4.01 3.94 7.06
N PRO A 72 3.68 5.13 7.61
CA PRO A 72 3.23 5.22 8.99
C PRO A 72 1.91 4.47 9.17
N PRO A 73 1.56 4.07 10.40
CA PRO A 73 0.28 3.44 10.68
C PRO A 73 -0.85 4.47 10.57
N VAL A 74 -1.30 4.70 9.35
CA VAL A 74 -2.54 5.43 9.10
C VAL A 74 -3.66 4.42 9.39
N ARG A 75 -4.68 4.79 10.18
CA ARG A 75 -5.89 3.98 10.34
C ARG A 75 -6.60 3.92 8.99
N VAL A 76 -6.16 3.01 8.13
CA VAL A 76 -6.92 2.53 6.99
C VAL A 76 -7.89 1.48 7.53
N PRO A 77 -9.19 1.56 7.22
CA PRO A 77 -10.06 0.41 7.45
C PRO A 77 -9.48 -0.76 6.68
N GLU A 78 -9.08 -1.80 7.40
CA GLU A 78 -8.40 -2.98 6.88
C GLU A 78 -9.20 -3.58 5.72
N ARG A 79 -8.56 -3.67 4.55
CA ARG A 79 -8.73 -4.85 3.71
C ARG A 79 -7.35 -5.39 3.46
N ASP A 80 -7.07 -6.47 4.18
CA ASP A 80 -5.99 -7.41 3.96
C ASP A 80 -5.73 -7.63 2.47
N GLU A 81 -4.44 -7.67 2.17
CA GLU A 81 -3.79 -8.43 1.09
C GLU A 81 -4.31 -8.34 -0.36
N PRO A 82 -3.42 -8.49 -1.34
CA PRO A 82 -3.84 -8.61 -2.73
C PRO A 82 -4.67 -9.89 -2.86
N VAL A 83 -5.97 -9.72 -3.10
CA VAL A 83 -6.82 -10.82 -3.57
C VAL A 83 -6.13 -11.37 -4.83
N PRO A 84 -5.70 -12.64 -4.87
CA PRO A 84 -5.26 -13.23 -6.12
C PRO A 84 -6.46 -13.20 -7.07
N LEU A 85 -6.42 -12.30 -8.04
CA LEU A 85 -7.33 -12.30 -9.18
C LEU A 85 -7.07 -13.58 -9.97
N ALA A 86 -7.89 -14.61 -9.76
CA ALA A 86 -8.39 -15.53 -10.81
C ALA A 86 -8.95 -16.84 -10.22
N GLN A 87 -10.07 -16.80 -9.49
CA GLN A 87 -10.85 -18.03 -9.25
C GLN A 87 -12.22 -18.04 -9.95
N GLY A 88 -12.77 -16.89 -10.32
CA GLY A 88 -14.07 -16.80 -11.02
C GLY A 88 -14.03 -16.99 -12.54
N LEU A 89 -12.84 -17.02 -13.16
CA LEU A 89 -12.69 -17.07 -14.63
C LEU A 89 -12.49 -18.49 -15.18
N LEU A 90 -12.00 -19.42 -14.35
CA LEU A 90 -11.83 -20.84 -14.71
C LEU A 90 -13.18 -21.58 -14.80
N GLN A 91 -14.15 -21.27 -13.93
CA GLN A 91 -15.46 -21.95 -13.90
C GLN A 91 -16.32 -21.73 -15.15
N ARG A 92 -16.06 -20.70 -15.95
CA ARG A 92 -16.83 -20.43 -17.18
C ARG A 92 -16.32 -21.19 -18.40
N LEU A 93 -15.08 -21.69 -18.36
CA LEU A 93 -14.50 -22.46 -19.46
C LEU A 93 -14.83 -23.95 -19.36
N GLU A 94 -15.01 -24.47 -18.14
CA GLU A 94 -15.38 -25.88 -17.93
C GLU A 94 -16.86 -26.16 -18.20
N ALA A 95 -17.74 -25.15 -18.12
CA ALA A 95 -19.18 -25.29 -18.35
C ALA A 95 -19.60 -25.23 -19.83
N SER A 96 -18.65 -25.32 -20.77
CA SER A 96 -18.92 -25.36 -22.23
C SER A 96 -18.33 -26.60 -22.92
N ILE A 97 -18.22 -27.71 -22.19
CA ILE A 97 -17.97 -29.04 -22.76
C ILE A 97 -19.20 -29.92 -22.54
#